data_AF-A0A292PKC3-F1
#
_entry.id   AF-A0A292PKC3-F1
#
_cell.length_a   1.000
_cell.length_b   1.000
_cell.length_c   1.000
_cell.angle_alpha   90.00
_cell.angle_beta   90.00
_cell.angle_gamma   90.00
#
_symmetry.space_group_name_H-M   'P 1'
#
loop_
_entity.id
_entity.type
_entity.pdbx_description
1 polymer ?
#
loop_
_entity_poly.entity_id
_entity_poly.type
_entity_poly.pdbx_seq_one_letter_code
_entity_poly.pdbx_strand_id
1 'polypeptide(L)'
;MENLPAHQEDPTCDAILGTQSMISSVDDMKRDAHDELEQTLEEGELEVREVMRDHYVGNPRGPGLASLPERLHIVEEENAGDKAEIAELKHYVSILRIAGPDYKRVRNRFLSVFKWDKIEVPLKQSDRNFIAEGNVVAHSGDAAIDVLLYDGAGGRQDWYVLEELYGLHPSDVRKITHKETIEILNLNARVKANEIPGANEFCRRFRVFIVALRMEDPGFNYLQEDLPNPTCAAYWSLREVHI
;
A
#
# COMPACT_ATOMS: atom_id res chain seq x y z
N MET A 1 2.11 -66.90 -40.98
CA MET A 1 1.70 -65.99 -39.89
C MET A 1 1.93 -64.58 -40.39
N GLU A 2 0.90 -63.99 -41.00
CA GLU A 2 0.89 -62.58 -41.37
C GLU A 2 0.50 -61.78 -40.13
N ASN A 3 1.31 -60.78 -39.77
CA ASN A 3 0.99 -59.81 -38.73
C ASN A 3 -0.05 -58.84 -39.30
N LEU A 4 -1.25 -58.84 -38.71
CA LEU A 4 -2.26 -57.80 -38.95
C LEU A 4 -1.75 -56.44 -38.43
N PRO A 5 -1.98 -55.35 -39.17
CA PRO A 5 -1.62 -54.00 -38.73
C PRO A 5 -2.52 -53.59 -37.56
N ALA A 6 -1.95 -52.94 -36.54
CA ALA A 6 -2.73 -52.34 -35.47
C ALA A 6 -3.75 -51.35 -36.06
N HIS A 7 -5.03 -51.52 -35.73
CA HIS A 7 -6.07 -50.54 -36.05
C HIS A 7 -5.70 -49.19 -35.43
N GLN A 8 -5.40 -48.20 -36.25
CA GLN A 8 -5.43 -46.80 -35.84
C GLN A 8 -6.91 -46.43 -35.66
N GLU A 9 -7.29 -45.98 -34.47
CA GLU A 9 -8.61 -45.40 -34.23
C GLU A 9 -8.76 -44.10 -35.03
N ASP A 10 -9.93 -43.90 -35.65
CA ASP A 10 -10.25 -42.66 -36.35
C ASP A 10 -10.28 -41.48 -35.35
N PRO A 11 -9.84 -40.27 -35.76
CA PRO A 11 -9.84 -39.11 -34.87
C PRO A 11 -11.28 -38.75 -34.47
N THR A 12 -11.55 -38.76 -33.17
CA THR A 12 -12.82 -38.33 -32.57
C THR A 12 -12.74 -36.89 -32.06
N CYS A 13 -13.88 -36.19 -31.98
CA CYS A 13 -13.98 -34.85 -31.39
C CYS A 13 -15.13 -34.80 -30.39
N ASP A 14 -15.03 -33.91 -29.40
CA ASP A 14 -16.05 -33.79 -28.36
C ASP A 14 -17.26 -32.98 -28.85
N ALA A 15 -18.47 -33.45 -28.51
CA ALA A 15 -19.72 -32.75 -28.83
C ALA A 15 -20.35 -32.17 -27.56
N ILE A 16 -20.68 -30.88 -27.57
CA ILE A 16 -21.26 -30.16 -26.43
C ILE A 16 -22.50 -29.40 -26.89
N LEU A 17 -23.66 -29.73 -26.31
CA LEU A 17 -24.91 -28.99 -26.51
C LEU A 17 -25.25 -28.21 -25.24
N GLY A 18 -25.46 -26.90 -25.37
CA GLY A 18 -25.91 -26.04 -24.27
C GLY A 18 -27.35 -25.59 -24.47
N THR A 19 -28.27 -26.00 -23.60
CA THR A 19 -29.65 -25.48 -23.54
C THR A 19 -29.99 -24.90 -22.17
N GLN A 20 -31.13 -24.23 -22.05
CA GLN A 20 -31.71 -23.79 -20.79
C GLN A 20 -32.92 -24.67 -20.49
N SER A 21 -33.06 -25.11 -19.24
CA SER A 21 -34.23 -25.84 -18.77
C SER A 21 -34.91 -25.02 -17.67
N MET A 22 -36.25 -25.10 -17.59
CA MET A 22 -37.00 -24.43 -16.54
C MET A 22 -36.71 -25.08 -15.20
N ILE A 23 -36.51 -24.26 -14.16
CA ILE A 23 -36.33 -24.77 -12.80
C ILE A 23 -37.67 -25.32 -12.30
N SER A 24 -37.76 -26.63 -12.10
CA SER A 24 -38.96 -27.35 -11.69
C SER A 24 -38.59 -28.55 -10.80
N SER A 25 -39.42 -29.60 -10.74
CA SER A 25 -39.03 -30.84 -10.06
C SER A 25 -37.87 -31.50 -10.81
N VAL A 26 -37.03 -32.31 -10.15
CA VAL A 26 -35.87 -32.95 -10.81
C VAL A 26 -36.29 -33.78 -12.03
N ASP A 27 -37.44 -34.46 -11.97
CA ASP A 27 -37.93 -35.29 -13.06
C ASP A 27 -38.48 -34.43 -14.21
N ASP A 28 -39.18 -33.34 -13.89
CA ASP A 28 -39.62 -32.38 -14.88
C ASP A 28 -38.42 -31.67 -15.53
N MET A 29 -37.42 -31.21 -14.77
CA MET A 29 -36.19 -30.59 -15.28
C MET A 29 -35.42 -31.49 -16.26
N LYS A 30 -35.37 -32.81 -16.00
CA LYS A 30 -34.71 -33.78 -16.89
C LYS A 30 -35.48 -33.98 -18.19
N ARG A 31 -36.82 -34.13 -18.09
CA ARG A 31 -37.70 -34.24 -19.27
C ARG A 31 -37.60 -32.97 -20.10
N ASP A 32 -37.78 -31.82 -19.46
CA ASP A 32 -37.70 -30.51 -20.10
C ASP A 32 -36.30 -30.29 -20.72
N ALA A 33 -35.21 -30.66 -20.04
CA ALA A 33 -33.85 -30.56 -20.61
C ALA A 33 -33.62 -31.50 -21.80
N HIS A 34 -34.21 -32.70 -21.77
CA HIS A 34 -34.14 -33.64 -22.90
C HIS A 34 -34.88 -33.08 -24.12
N ASP A 35 -36.13 -32.65 -23.93
CA ASP A 35 -36.97 -32.06 -24.98
C ASP A 35 -36.28 -30.84 -25.60
N GLU A 36 -35.69 -29.97 -24.77
CA GLU A 36 -34.95 -28.79 -25.21
C GLU A 36 -33.63 -29.12 -25.94
N LEU A 37 -32.94 -30.21 -25.55
CA LEU A 37 -31.73 -30.68 -26.26
C LEU A 37 -32.08 -31.27 -27.63
N GLU A 38 -33.15 -32.05 -27.71
CA GLU A 38 -33.66 -32.65 -28.94
C GLU A 38 -34.10 -31.55 -29.91
N GLN A 39 -34.91 -30.60 -29.45
CA GLN A 39 -35.31 -29.44 -30.24
C GLN A 39 -34.10 -28.62 -30.71
N THR A 40 -33.12 -28.38 -29.83
CA THR A 40 -31.89 -27.66 -30.20
C THR A 40 -31.07 -28.40 -31.27
N LEU A 41 -31.10 -29.73 -31.30
CA LEU A 41 -30.41 -30.53 -32.29
C LEU A 41 -31.14 -30.54 -33.65
N GLU A 42 -32.47 -30.49 -33.63
CA GLU A 42 -33.30 -30.44 -34.84
C GLU A 42 -33.30 -29.05 -35.50
N GLU A 43 -33.40 -27.99 -34.69
CA GLU A 43 -33.55 -26.61 -35.16
C GLU A 43 -32.23 -25.85 -35.27
N GLY A 44 -31.21 -26.25 -34.51
CA GLY A 44 -29.96 -25.52 -34.36
C GLY A 44 -28.89 -25.93 -35.37
N GLU A 45 -28.21 -24.95 -35.93
CA GLU A 45 -26.96 -25.20 -36.65
C GLU A 45 -25.87 -25.63 -35.66
N LEU A 46 -25.28 -26.80 -35.91
CA LEU A 46 -24.08 -27.24 -35.20
C LEU A 46 -22.87 -26.56 -35.81
N GLU A 47 -22.13 -25.86 -34.97
CA GLU A 47 -20.86 -25.25 -35.33
C GLU A 47 -19.71 -26.14 -34.86
N VAL A 48 -18.70 -26.27 -35.72
CA VAL A 48 -17.39 -26.77 -35.31
C VAL A 48 -16.58 -25.55 -34.88
N ARG A 49 -16.07 -25.55 -33.65
CA ARG A 49 -15.11 -24.54 -33.19
C ARG A 49 -13.82 -25.18 -32.75
N GLU A 50 -12.73 -24.60 -33.20
CA GLU A 50 -11.41 -24.88 -32.64
C GLU A 50 -11.25 -24.09 -31.35
N VAL A 51 -11.04 -24.79 -30.24
CA VAL A 51 -10.67 -24.20 -28.96
C VAL A 51 -9.34 -24.82 -28.57
N MET A 52 -8.28 -24.01 -28.56
CA MET A 52 -6.93 -24.43 -28.16
C MET A 52 -6.40 -25.69 -28.89
N ARG A 53 -6.62 -25.77 -30.21
CA ARG A 53 -6.20 -26.86 -31.12
C ARG A 53 -7.03 -28.14 -31.07
N ASP A 54 -8.04 -28.20 -30.20
CA ASP A 54 -9.05 -29.26 -30.20
C ASP A 54 -10.33 -28.81 -30.90
N HIS A 55 -11.01 -29.75 -31.56
CA HIS A 55 -12.26 -29.49 -32.27
C HIS A 55 -13.43 -29.86 -31.39
N TYR A 56 -14.39 -28.93 -31.27
CA TYR A 56 -15.64 -29.15 -30.56
C TYR A 56 -16.81 -28.93 -31.51
N VAL A 57 -17.83 -29.78 -31.41
CA VAL A 57 -19.07 -29.65 -32.18
C VAL A 57 -20.22 -29.29 -31.24
N GLY A 58 -21.00 -28.26 -31.56
CA GLY A 58 -22.10 -27.88 -30.70
C GLY A 58 -22.94 -26.74 -31.24
N ASN A 59 -24.06 -26.45 -30.57
CA ASN A 59 -24.80 -25.21 -30.79
C ASN A 59 -23.99 -24.01 -30.26
N PRO A 60 -24.30 -22.75 -30.58
CA PRO A 60 -23.50 -21.58 -30.18
C PRO A 60 -23.19 -21.44 -28.68
N ARG A 61 -23.95 -22.12 -27.80
CA ARG A 61 -23.74 -22.15 -26.34
C ARG A 61 -22.70 -23.20 -25.90
N GLY A 62 -22.63 -24.34 -26.58
CA GLY A 62 -21.78 -25.48 -26.20
C GLY A 62 -20.27 -25.18 -26.25
N PRO A 63 -19.71 -24.72 -27.38
CA PRO A 63 -18.29 -24.38 -27.49
C PRO A 63 -17.84 -23.28 -26.52
N GLY A 64 -18.76 -22.41 -26.07
CA GLY A 64 -18.48 -21.44 -25.01
C GLY A 64 -18.12 -22.11 -23.67
N LEU A 65 -18.74 -23.25 -23.37
CA LEU A 65 -18.48 -24.05 -22.18
C LEU A 65 -17.18 -24.88 -22.30
N ALA A 66 -16.83 -25.32 -23.51
CA ALA A 66 -15.56 -26.03 -23.79
C ALA A 66 -14.33 -25.20 -23.39
N SER A 67 -14.43 -23.87 -23.50
CA SER A 67 -13.35 -22.95 -23.14
C SER A 67 -13.19 -22.68 -21.64
N LEU A 68 -14.13 -23.12 -20.78
CA LEU A 68 -14.11 -22.79 -19.36
C LEU A 68 -12.93 -23.39 -18.58
N PRO A 69 -12.55 -24.68 -18.77
CA PRO A 69 -11.38 -25.24 -18.10
C PRO A 69 -10.10 -24.47 -18.42
N GLU A 70 -9.91 -24.05 -19.67
CA GLU A 70 -8.75 -23.25 -20.07
C GLU A 70 -8.80 -21.84 -19.48
N ARG A 71 -9.97 -21.17 -19.47
CA ARG A 71 -10.12 -19.86 -18.83
C ARG A 71 -9.87 -19.91 -17.33
N LEU A 72 -10.23 -21.03 -16.68
CA LEU A 72 -9.90 -21.27 -15.28
C LEU A 72 -8.39 -21.41 -15.10
N HIS A 73 -7.72 -22.17 -15.98
CA HIS A 73 -6.27 -22.31 -15.98
C HIS A 73 -5.57 -20.94 -16.12
N ILE A 74 -6.00 -20.09 -17.07
CA ILE A 74 -5.49 -18.72 -17.23
C ILE A 74 -5.63 -17.91 -15.92
N VAL A 75 -6.79 -17.95 -15.27
CA VAL A 75 -7.04 -17.25 -13.99
C VAL A 75 -6.19 -17.80 -12.84
N GLU A 76 -5.95 -19.11 -12.81
CA GLU A 76 -5.09 -19.74 -11.82
C GLU A 76 -3.62 -19.34 -11.99
N GLU A 77 -3.15 -19.24 -13.24
CA GLU A 77 -1.82 -18.72 -13.58
C GLU A 77 -1.68 -17.24 -13.17
N GLU A 78 -2.69 -16.40 -13.41
CA GLU A 78 -2.71 -15.00 -12.98
C GLU A 78 -2.67 -14.87 -11.44
N ASN A 79 -3.48 -15.63 -10.70
CA ASN A 79 -3.46 -15.67 -9.23
C ASN A 79 -2.12 -16.16 -8.66
N ALA A 80 -1.41 -17.02 -9.38
CA ALA A 80 -0.05 -17.42 -9.03
C ALA A 80 0.94 -16.25 -9.24
N GLY A 81 0.80 -15.51 -10.36
CA GLY A 81 1.48 -14.24 -10.62
C GLY A 81 1.31 -13.23 -9.47
N ASP A 82 0.07 -12.96 -9.05
CA ASP A 82 -0.26 -12.02 -7.97
C ASP A 82 0.32 -12.44 -6.61
N LYS A 83 0.30 -13.74 -6.29
CA LYS A 83 0.93 -14.26 -5.07
C LYS A 83 2.45 -14.06 -5.06
N ALA A 84 3.10 -14.18 -6.22
CA ALA A 84 4.52 -13.93 -6.36
C ALA A 84 4.83 -12.44 -6.20
N GLU A 85 4.03 -11.55 -6.79
CA GLU A 85 4.14 -10.10 -6.61
C GLU A 85 3.93 -9.67 -5.14
N ILE A 86 2.92 -10.22 -4.45
CA ILE A 86 2.72 -10.02 -3.00
C ILE A 86 3.93 -10.49 -2.18
N ALA A 87 4.60 -11.56 -2.59
CA ALA A 87 5.80 -12.06 -1.91
C ALA A 87 7.02 -11.16 -2.16
N GLU A 88 7.21 -10.65 -3.38
CA GLU A 88 8.26 -9.69 -3.72
C GLU A 88 8.05 -8.35 -3.00
N LEU A 89 6.83 -7.83 -2.91
CA LEU A 89 6.51 -6.61 -2.15
C LEU A 89 6.70 -6.79 -0.64
N LYS A 90 6.36 -7.96 -0.09
CA LYS A 90 6.73 -8.36 1.29
C LYS A 90 8.25 -8.34 1.48
N HIS A 91 9.03 -8.72 0.48
CA HIS A 91 10.50 -8.68 0.54
C HIS A 91 11.05 -7.26 0.38
N TYR A 92 10.48 -6.45 -0.51
CA TYR A 92 10.87 -5.06 -0.72
C TYR A 92 10.56 -4.19 0.50
N VAL A 93 9.39 -4.35 1.15
CA VAL A 93 9.11 -3.82 2.49
C VAL A 93 10.11 -4.34 3.52
N SER A 94 10.54 -5.60 3.41
CA SER A 94 11.57 -6.17 4.27
C SER A 94 12.97 -5.57 4.07
N ILE A 95 13.31 -4.99 2.91
CA ILE A 95 14.62 -4.35 2.62
C ILE A 95 14.58 -2.82 2.78
N LEU A 96 13.46 -2.16 2.48
CA LEU A 96 13.29 -0.75 2.85
C LEU A 96 13.37 -0.57 4.37
N ARG A 97 12.87 -1.58 5.10
CA ARG A 97 13.12 -1.79 6.54
C ARG A 97 14.61 -1.91 6.92
N ILE A 98 15.51 -2.27 5.99
CA ILE A 98 16.96 -2.47 6.26
C ILE A 98 17.77 -1.18 6.15
N ALA A 99 17.38 -0.17 5.35
CA ALA A 99 18.45 0.71 4.85
C ALA A 99 18.11 2.13 4.39
N GLY A 100 16.97 2.71 4.79
CA GLY A 100 16.76 4.15 4.60
C GLY A 100 18.00 4.96 5.10
N PRO A 101 18.42 6.05 4.42
CA PRO A 101 19.61 6.82 4.82
C PRO A 101 19.58 7.26 6.28
N ASP A 102 18.38 7.60 6.76
CA ASP A 102 18.13 7.98 8.15
C ASP A 102 18.25 6.78 9.09
N TYR A 103 17.69 5.64 8.73
CA TYR A 103 17.91 4.39 9.44
C TYR A 103 19.41 4.04 9.50
N LYS A 104 20.13 4.14 8.38
CA LYS A 104 21.59 3.91 8.33
C LYS A 104 22.35 4.87 9.23
N ARG A 105 22.02 6.17 9.23
CA ARG A 105 22.64 7.18 10.10
C ARG A 105 22.40 6.85 11.57
N VAL A 106 21.17 6.48 11.94
CA VAL A 106 20.82 6.04 13.29
C VAL A 106 21.59 4.76 13.67
N ARG A 107 21.69 3.78 12.77
CA ARG A 107 22.44 2.53 13.01
C ARG A 107 23.95 2.77 13.11
N ASN A 108 24.54 3.62 12.27
CA ASN A 108 25.97 3.96 12.33
C ASN A 108 26.32 4.74 13.59
N ARG A 109 25.45 5.67 14.01
CA ARG A 109 25.57 6.32 15.32
C ARG A 109 25.57 5.29 16.44
N PHE A 110 24.59 4.39 16.45
CA PHE A 110 24.49 3.34 17.47
C PHE A 110 25.79 2.51 17.57
N LEU A 111 26.31 2.04 16.43
CA LEU A 111 27.56 1.27 16.39
C LEU A 111 28.77 2.08 16.90
N SER A 112 28.84 3.37 16.56
CA SER A 112 29.94 4.26 16.96
C SER A 112 29.91 4.59 18.46
N VAL A 113 28.72 4.86 19.02
CA VAL A 113 28.55 5.06 20.47
C VAL A 113 28.93 3.79 21.23
N PHE A 114 28.47 2.63 20.77
CA PHE A 114 28.78 1.35 21.42
C PHE A 114 30.28 1.04 21.42
N LYS A 115 30.95 1.26 20.27
CA LYS A 115 32.40 1.10 20.13
C LYS A 115 33.17 1.92 21.18
N TRP A 116 32.71 3.13 21.47
CA TRP A 116 33.35 4.02 22.45
C TRP A 116 33.00 3.66 23.90
N ASP A 117 31.71 3.55 24.20
CA ASP A 117 31.22 3.42 25.59
C ASP A 117 31.42 2.02 26.17
N LYS A 118 31.36 0.98 25.32
CA LYS A 118 31.37 -0.42 25.78
C LYS A 118 32.61 -1.21 25.41
N ILE A 119 33.18 -0.97 24.24
CA ILE A 119 34.44 -1.63 23.81
C ILE A 119 35.65 -0.77 24.21
N GLU A 120 35.44 0.48 24.66
CA GLU A 120 36.49 1.44 25.05
C GLU A 120 37.53 1.68 23.95
N VAL A 121 37.13 1.52 22.67
CA VAL A 121 38.00 1.77 21.52
C VAL A 121 37.99 3.27 21.21
N PRO A 122 39.16 3.91 21.05
CA PRO A 122 39.24 5.33 20.68
C PRO A 122 38.47 5.63 19.39
N LEU A 123 37.65 6.68 19.44
CA LEU A 123 36.86 7.13 18.29
C LEU A 123 37.75 7.80 17.24
N LYS A 124 37.59 7.36 15.98
CA LYS A 124 38.13 8.07 14.81
C LYS A 124 37.23 9.24 14.45
N GLN A 125 37.74 10.17 13.64
CA GLN A 125 36.92 11.29 13.15
C GLN A 125 35.67 10.82 12.39
N SER A 126 35.77 9.71 11.64
CA SER A 126 34.61 9.09 10.99
C SER A 126 33.51 8.67 11.97
N ASP A 127 33.88 8.11 13.11
CA ASP A 127 32.93 7.68 14.13
C ASP A 127 32.22 8.88 14.77
N ARG A 128 32.95 9.98 15.00
CA ARG A 128 32.38 11.24 15.49
C ARG A 128 31.40 11.84 14.48
N ASN A 129 31.71 11.77 13.19
CA ASN A 129 30.82 12.21 12.13
C ASN A 129 29.54 11.36 12.10
N PHE A 130 29.64 10.03 12.23
CA PHE A 130 28.45 9.16 12.32
C PHE A 130 27.57 9.49 13.53
N ILE A 131 28.17 9.84 14.67
CA ILE A 131 27.41 10.26 15.86
C ILE A 131 26.68 11.58 15.58
N ALA A 132 27.38 12.57 15.01
CA ALA A 132 26.81 13.87 14.70
C ALA A 132 25.66 13.75 13.67
N GLU A 133 25.88 13.03 12.58
CA GLU A 133 24.88 12.81 11.53
C GLU A 133 23.65 12.04 12.06
N GLY A 134 23.86 11.00 12.86
CA GLY A 134 22.76 10.26 13.47
C GLY A 134 21.99 11.07 14.52
N ASN A 135 22.64 12.00 15.24
CA ASN A 135 21.95 12.94 16.14
C ASN A 135 21.03 13.86 15.33
N VAL A 136 21.50 14.40 14.20
CA VAL A 136 20.67 15.26 13.34
C VAL A 136 19.40 14.55 12.92
N VAL A 137 19.49 13.30 12.48
CA VAL A 137 18.31 12.49 12.11
C VAL A 137 17.41 12.23 13.30
N ALA A 138 17.98 11.75 14.42
CA ALA A 138 17.20 11.42 15.61
C ALA A 138 16.49 12.64 16.23
N HIS A 139 17.02 13.85 16.00
CA HIS A 139 16.48 15.09 16.54
C HIS A 139 15.68 15.90 15.52
N SER A 140 15.45 15.39 14.29
CA SER A 140 14.77 16.15 13.23
C SER A 140 13.25 16.26 13.41
N GLY A 141 12.66 15.44 14.29
CA GLY A 141 11.21 15.28 14.43
C GLY A 141 10.56 14.64 13.20
N ASP A 142 9.54 13.84 13.41
CA ASP A 142 8.67 13.33 12.35
C ASP A 142 7.24 13.25 12.87
N ALA A 143 6.51 14.37 12.86
CA ALA A 143 5.17 14.50 13.40
C ALA A 143 4.20 13.47 12.82
N ALA A 144 4.33 13.16 11.52
CA ALA A 144 3.46 12.22 10.82
C ALA A 144 3.71 10.76 11.22
N ILE A 145 4.94 10.39 11.58
CA ILE A 145 5.25 9.05 12.09
C ILE A 145 5.11 8.99 13.62
N ASP A 146 5.54 10.02 14.34
CA ASP A 146 5.50 10.10 15.80
C ASP A 146 4.07 10.06 16.33
N VAL A 147 3.10 10.62 15.61
CA VAL A 147 1.68 10.54 15.98
C VAL A 147 1.17 9.09 15.96
N LEU A 148 1.70 8.25 15.05
CA LEU A 148 1.32 6.84 14.97
C LEU A 148 1.82 6.04 16.19
N LEU A 149 2.80 6.55 16.94
CA LEU A 149 3.25 5.95 18.19
C LEU A 149 2.23 6.07 19.33
N TYR A 150 1.21 6.92 19.16
CA TYR A 150 0.10 7.09 20.10
C TYR A 150 -1.13 6.27 19.69
N ASP A 151 -1.07 5.55 18.56
CA ASP A 151 -2.18 4.75 18.04
C ASP A 151 -2.14 3.28 18.45
N GLY A 152 -3.34 2.68 18.55
CA GLY A 152 -3.53 1.26 18.78
C GLY A 152 -3.29 0.80 20.23
N ALA A 153 -3.49 -0.50 20.45
CA ALA A 153 -3.25 -1.13 21.75
C ALA A 153 -1.75 -1.13 22.07
N GLY A 154 -1.34 -0.39 23.09
CA GLY A 154 0.07 -0.20 23.46
C GLY A 154 0.68 1.12 22.99
N GLY A 155 -0.12 2.01 22.38
CA GLY A 155 0.30 3.37 22.08
C GLY A 155 0.69 4.16 23.34
N ARG A 156 1.56 5.15 23.17
CA ARG A 156 2.00 6.06 24.23
C ARG A 156 0.82 6.78 24.90
N GLN A 157 0.93 7.03 26.20
CA GLN A 157 -0.10 7.70 27.01
C GLN A 157 0.29 9.12 27.43
N ASP A 158 1.56 9.47 27.28
CA ASP A 158 2.13 10.77 27.59
C ASP A 158 1.97 11.75 26.42
N TRP A 159 0.74 11.90 25.91
CA TRP A 159 0.41 12.74 24.74
C TRP A 159 0.86 14.20 24.90
N TYR A 160 0.98 14.69 26.13
CA TYR A 160 1.52 16.01 26.45
C TYR A 160 2.97 16.18 25.97
N VAL A 161 3.73 15.10 25.77
CA VAL A 161 5.08 15.15 25.19
C VAL A 161 5.02 15.48 23.71
N LEU A 162 4.11 14.86 22.95
CA LEU A 162 3.89 15.19 21.54
C LEU A 162 3.37 16.62 21.40
N GLU A 163 2.42 17.01 22.26
CA GLU A 163 1.91 18.38 22.26
C GLU A 163 3.00 19.40 22.62
N GLU A 164 3.88 19.11 23.58
CA GLU A 164 5.01 19.99 23.85
C GLU A 164 5.96 20.04 22.65
N LEU A 165 6.24 18.91 22.00
CA LEU A 165 7.20 18.85 20.90
C LEU A 165 6.69 19.49 19.60
N TYR A 166 5.41 19.34 19.28
CA TYR A 166 4.81 19.76 18.00
C TYR A 166 3.72 20.82 18.16
N GLY A 167 3.29 21.15 19.37
CA GLY A 167 2.26 22.16 19.62
C GLY A 167 0.82 21.70 19.41
N LEU A 168 0.56 20.43 19.07
CA LEU A 168 -0.79 19.92 18.83
C LEU A 168 -1.02 18.57 19.52
N HIS A 169 -2.27 18.29 19.86
CA HIS A 169 -2.66 16.99 20.36
C HIS A 169 -2.50 15.92 19.25
N PRO A 170 -2.11 14.67 19.56
CA PRO A 170 -1.93 13.62 18.55
C PRO A 170 -3.11 13.46 17.58
N SER A 171 -4.34 13.49 18.10
CA SER A 171 -5.57 13.39 17.27
C SER A 171 -5.70 14.48 16.21
N ASP A 172 -5.13 15.66 16.45
CA ASP A 172 -5.19 16.78 15.51
C ASP A 172 -4.05 16.72 14.50
N VAL A 173 -2.84 16.33 14.94
CA VAL A 173 -1.72 16.07 14.02
C VAL A 173 -2.10 15.03 12.97
N ARG A 174 -2.84 13.98 13.35
CA ARG A 174 -3.29 12.93 12.42
C ARG A 174 -4.17 13.44 11.28
N LYS A 175 -4.96 14.48 11.54
CA LYS A 175 -5.87 15.05 10.53
C LYS A 175 -5.10 15.85 9.47
N ILE A 176 -3.89 16.31 9.79
CA ILE A 176 -3.06 17.12 8.91
C ILE A 176 -2.55 16.25 7.77
N THR A 177 -3.02 16.56 6.56
CA THR A 177 -2.60 15.89 5.32
C THR A 177 -1.67 16.75 4.47
N HIS A 178 -1.57 18.04 4.77
CA HIS A 178 -0.77 18.99 4.00
C HIS A 178 0.67 19.06 4.54
N LYS A 179 1.62 18.91 3.61
CA LYS A 179 3.04 18.71 3.89
C LYS A 179 3.69 19.91 4.58
N GLU A 180 3.28 21.12 4.21
CA GLU A 180 3.83 22.39 4.67
C GLU A 180 3.72 22.53 6.19
N THR A 181 2.58 22.12 6.77
CA THR A 181 2.42 22.14 8.22
C THR A 181 3.26 21.08 8.89
N ILE A 182 3.29 19.85 8.38
CA ILE A 182 4.15 18.79 8.92
C ILE A 182 5.62 19.23 8.95
N GLU A 183 6.10 19.92 7.91
CA GLU A 183 7.46 20.47 7.87
C GLU A 183 7.71 21.52 8.97
N ILE A 184 6.76 22.42 9.21
CA ILE A 184 6.84 23.43 10.28
C ILE A 184 6.80 22.78 11.67
N LEU A 185 5.96 21.75 11.86
CA LEU A 185 5.92 20.96 13.09
C LEU A 185 7.28 20.28 13.34
N ASN A 186 7.85 19.63 12.32
CA ASN A 186 9.17 18.98 12.41
C ASN A 186 10.29 19.99 12.67
N LEU A 187 10.23 21.18 12.06
CA LEU A 187 11.19 22.24 12.33
C LEU A 187 11.15 22.69 13.79
N ASN A 188 9.96 22.84 14.38
CA ASN A 188 9.84 23.15 15.80
C ASN A 188 10.43 22.05 16.69
N ALA A 189 10.15 20.78 16.37
CA ALA A 189 10.76 19.66 17.08
C ALA A 189 12.29 19.70 17.02
N ARG A 190 12.87 19.99 15.85
CA ARG A 190 14.32 20.18 15.68
C ARG A 190 14.87 21.33 16.52
N VAL A 191 14.19 22.47 16.53
CA VAL A 191 14.58 23.64 17.32
C VAL A 191 14.60 23.30 18.81
N LYS A 192 13.55 22.64 19.31
CA LYS A 192 13.44 22.23 20.71
C LYS A 192 14.48 21.17 21.08
N ALA A 193 14.71 20.17 20.22
CA ALA A 193 15.62 19.06 20.51
C ALA A 193 17.10 19.44 20.47
N ASN A 194 17.49 20.48 19.71
CA ASN A 194 18.89 20.90 19.55
C ASN A 194 19.24 22.22 20.24
N GLU A 195 18.33 22.80 21.03
CA GLU A 195 18.51 24.08 21.74
C GLU A 195 19.18 25.17 20.86
N ILE A 196 18.65 25.39 19.65
CA ILE A 196 19.29 26.26 18.65
C ILE A 196 19.36 27.71 19.16
N PRO A 197 20.57 28.29 19.36
CA PRO A 197 20.71 29.67 19.82
C PRO A 197 20.09 30.65 18.83
N GLY A 198 19.28 31.60 19.33
CA GLY A 198 18.64 32.63 18.50
C GLY A 198 17.27 32.24 17.92
N ALA A 199 16.80 31.01 18.12
CA ALA A 199 15.48 30.56 17.63
C ALA A 199 14.28 31.18 18.37
N ASN A 200 14.49 32.13 19.28
CA ASN A 200 13.43 32.77 20.08
C ASN A 200 12.32 33.38 19.22
N GLU A 201 12.70 34.03 18.12
CA GLU A 201 11.74 34.66 17.21
C GLU A 201 10.88 33.62 16.49
N PHE A 202 11.50 32.53 16.03
CA PHE A 202 10.78 31.41 15.47
C PHE A 202 9.82 30.80 16.48
N CYS A 203 10.29 30.47 17.70
CA CYS A 203 9.45 29.88 18.75
C CYS A 203 8.24 30.76 19.08
N ARG A 204 8.41 32.09 19.06
CA ARG A 204 7.33 33.05 19.27
C ARG A 204 6.31 32.99 18.12
N ARG A 205 6.76 33.08 16.87
CA ARG A 205 5.87 33.00 15.69
C ARG A 205 5.20 31.64 15.58
N PHE A 206 5.88 30.57 15.99
CA PHE A 206 5.35 29.21 15.99
C PHE A 206 4.17 29.08 16.95
N ARG A 207 4.25 29.66 18.14
CA ARG A 207 3.10 29.70 19.07
C ARG A 207 1.90 30.41 18.46
N VAL A 208 2.11 31.52 17.75
CA VAL A 208 1.03 32.25 17.06
C VAL A 208 0.39 31.37 15.99
N PHE A 209 1.21 30.69 15.19
CA PHE A 209 0.74 29.72 14.18
C PHE A 209 -0.08 28.59 14.78
N ILE A 210 0.40 27.96 15.85
CA ILE A 210 -0.31 26.87 16.53
C ILE A 210 -1.65 27.35 17.11
N VAL A 211 -1.69 28.55 17.72
CA VAL A 211 -2.93 29.11 18.24
C VAL A 211 -3.95 29.34 17.12
N ALA A 212 -3.51 29.86 15.96
CA ALA A 212 -4.38 30.06 14.80
C ALA A 212 -4.86 28.70 14.24
N LEU A 213 -3.95 27.75 14.04
CA LEU A 213 -4.27 26.42 13.50
C LEU A 213 -5.26 25.64 14.37
N ARG A 214 -5.20 25.78 15.70
CA ARG A 214 -6.17 25.16 16.64
C ARG A 214 -7.59 25.71 16.51
N MET A 215 -7.75 26.91 15.96
CA MET A 215 -9.07 27.53 15.75
C MET A 215 -9.72 27.08 14.42
N GLU A 216 -8.96 26.38 13.58
CA GLU A 216 -9.41 25.83 12.30
C GLU A 216 -9.52 24.31 12.38
N ASP A 217 -10.14 23.69 11.38
CA ASP A 217 -10.06 22.23 11.23
C ASP A 217 -8.64 21.86 10.74
N PRO A 218 -7.84 21.09 11.51
CA PRO A 218 -6.49 20.71 11.10
C PRO A 218 -6.44 19.88 9.81
N GLY A 219 -7.55 19.27 9.39
CA GLY A 219 -7.67 18.58 8.11
C GLY A 219 -7.86 19.51 6.91
N PHE A 220 -8.19 20.79 7.15
CA PHE A 220 -8.37 21.80 6.12
C PHE A 220 -7.02 22.41 5.71
N ASN A 221 -6.85 22.69 4.41
CA ASN A 221 -5.64 23.32 3.90
C ASN A 221 -5.80 24.84 3.85
N TYR A 222 -5.33 25.52 4.89
CA TYR A 222 -5.38 26.98 5.03
C TYR A 222 -4.60 27.76 3.95
N LEU A 223 -3.80 27.08 3.12
CA LEU A 223 -3.06 27.71 2.00
C LEU A 223 -3.86 27.77 0.70
N GLN A 224 -5.07 27.20 0.64
CA GLN A 224 -5.88 27.13 -0.58
C GLN A 224 -6.93 28.24 -0.72
N GLU A 225 -7.11 29.12 0.28
CA GLU A 225 -8.11 30.19 0.23
C GLU A 225 -7.56 31.55 -0.22
N ASP A 226 -8.37 32.27 -1.01
CA ASP A 226 -8.16 33.69 -1.38
C ASP A 226 -8.63 34.68 -0.28
N LEU A 227 -9.08 34.18 0.88
CA LEU A 227 -9.58 34.98 1.99
C LEU A 227 -8.50 35.21 3.07
N PRO A 228 -8.64 36.25 3.91
CA PRO A 228 -7.70 36.49 5.01
C PRO A 228 -7.79 35.38 6.06
N ASN A 229 -6.93 34.37 5.92
CA ASN A 229 -6.82 33.26 6.87
C ASN A 229 -5.69 33.58 7.90
N PRO A 230 -6.00 33.69 9.21
CA PRO A 230 -5.01 33.96 10.25
C PRO A 230 -3.89 32.91 10.34
N THR A 231 -4.20 31.65 10.09
CA THR A 231 -3.24 30.53 10.07
C THR A 231 -2.28 30.65 8.89
N CYS A 232 -2.78 31.02 7.70
CA CYS A 232 -1.98 31.31 6.52
C CYS A 232 -1.02 32.49 6.76
N ALA A 233 -1.52 33.59 7.33
CA ALA A 233 -0.68 34.74 7.67
C ALA A 233 0.41 34.38 8.69
N ALA A 234 0.08 33.60 9.72
CA ALA A 234 1.04 33.13 10.71
C ALA A 234 2.08 32.17 10.12
N TYR A 235 1.68 31.31 9.18
CA TYR A 235 2.57 30.44 8.42
C TYR A 235 3.58 31.23 7.59
N TRP A 236 3.13 32.24 6.83
CA TRP A 236 4.05 33.07 6.04
C TRP A 236 5.00 33.87 6.93
N SER A 237 4.51 34.38 8.07
CA SER A 237 5.36 35.04 9.05
C SER A 237 6.44 34.10 9.60
N LEU A 238 6.14 32.82 9.82
CA LEU A 238 7.15 31.83 10.22
C LEU A 238 8.25 31.65 9.17
N ARG A 239 7.89 31.63 7.88
CA ARG A 239 8.82 31.39 6.77
C ARG A 239 9.83 32.52 6.56
N GLU A 240 9.56 33.72 7.05
CA GLU A 240 10.50 34.84 7.02
C GLU A 240 11.65 34.69 8.03
N VAL A 241 11.48 33.85 9.06
CA VAL A 241 12.50 33.63 10.08
C VAL A 241 13.51 32.61 9.57
N HIS A 242 14.77 33.01 9.55
CA HIS A 242 15.88 32.13 9.22
C HIS A 242 16.47 31.56 10.51
N ILE A 243 16.54 30.23 10.60
CA ILE A 243 17.14 29.46 11.71
C ILE A 243 18.30 28.65 11.17
#